data_AF-A0A418QI60-F1
#
_entry.id   AF-A0A418QI60-F1
#
_cell.length_a   1.000
_cell.length_b   1.000
_cell.length_c   1.000
_cell.angle_alpha   90.00
_cell.angle_beta   90.00
_cell.angle_gamma   90.00
#
_symmetry.space_group_name_H-M   'P 1'
#
loop_
_entity.id
_entity.type
_entity.pdbx_description
1 polymer ?
#
loop_
_entity_poly.entity_id
_entity_poly.type
_entity_poly.pdbx_seq_one_letter_code
_entity_poly.pdbx_strand_id
1 'polypeptide(L)'
;MAASDGWVDAAATRCRQHYHYFAEYLSPEHDGLGAQTILVEAPYVSQSFLADYADYYARGFTTYERLCKRIHFFQVAFDLPALEAALTDPATGAALWESYLGYVVVKPLPGRPIGATLLRPYAPAHDKRRVYPVCRPYEVNVLGKQLTLDSLIFQEQDNNVSACATTALWMAFHKTAALFQTALPSPYHITATTRNLFYRHGRT
;
A
#
# COMPACT_ATOMS: atom_id res chain seq x y z
N MET A 1 -7.66 -3.36 15.40
CA MET A 1 -6.55 -3.00 16.31
C MET A 1 -5.37 -2.44 15.54
N ALA A 2 -4.71 -3.18 14.65
CA ALA A 2 -3.56 -2.64 13.89
C ALA A 2 -3.95 -1.51 12.91
N ALA A 3 -5.08 -1.64 12.22
CA ALA A 3 -5.57 -0.65 11.24
C ALA A 3 -6.51 0.42 11.82
N SER A 4 -6.82 0.41 13.12
CA SER A 4 -7.76 1.37 13.70
C SER A 4 -7.07 2.65 14.15
N ASP A 5 -7.71 3.79 13.95
CA ASP A 5 -7.29 5.12 14.43
C ASP A 5 -8.53 6.00 14.72
N GLY A 6 -8.34 7.29 14.94
CA GLY A 6 -9.45 8.22 15.25
C GLY A 6 -10.50 8.32 14.13
N TRP A 7 -10.16 7.93 12.90
CA TRP A 7 -11.01 7.98 11.71
C TRP A 7 -11.40 6.59 11.19
N VAL A 8 -10.67 5.55 11.59
CA VAL A 8 -10.84 4.16 11.16
C VAL A 8 -11.33 3.29 12.32
N ASP A 9 -12.64 3.03 12.33
CA ASP A 9 -13.25 2.13 13.31
C ASP A 9 -12.91 0.65 13.02
N ALA A 10 -12.52 -0.09 14.05
CA ALA A 10 -12.12 -1.48 13.92
C ALA A 10 -13.30 -2.40 13.57
N ALA A 11 -14.48 -2.16 14.14
CA ALA A 11 -15.65 -3.01 13.90
C ALA A 11 -16.18 -2.81 12.48
N ALA A 12 -16.33 -1.55 12.05
CA ALA A 12 -16.71 -1.19 10.69
C ALA A 12 -15.70 -1.67 9.66
N THR A 13 -14.40 -1.67 9.99
CA THR A 13 -13.36 -2.18 9.08
C THR A 13 -13.49 -3.69 8.87
N ARG A 14 -13.79 -4.46 9.92
CA ARG A 14 -13.96 -5.93 9.84
C ARG A 14 -15.11 -6.36 8.93
N CYS A 15 -16.15 -5.53 8.81
CA CYS A 15 -17.29 -5.82 7.95
C CYS A 15 -17.03 -5.56 6.45
N ARG A 16 -15.83 -5.10 6.07
CA ARG A 16 -15.51 -4.73 4.69
C ARG A 16 -14.97 -5.90 3.90
N GLN A 17 -15.35 -5.96 2.62
CA GLN A 17 -14.82 -6.95 1.69
C GLN A 17 -13.29 -6.90 1.57
N HIS A 18 -12.68 -5.71 1.54
CA HIS A 18 -11.22 -5.58 1.52
C HIS A 18 -10.55 -6.21 2.76
N TYR A 19 -11.18 -6.10 3.95
CA TYR A 19 -10.64 -6.73 5.14
C TYR A 19 -10.64 -8.26 5.02
N HIS A 20 -11.76 -8.84 4.59
CA HIS A 20 -11.85 -10.29 4.35
C HIS A 20 -10.86 -10.76 3.29
N TYR A 21 -10.74 -10.01 2.19
CA TYR A 21 -9.75 -10.29 1.15
C TYR A 21 -8.33 -10.33 1.71
N PHE A 22 -7.89 -9.29 2.44
CA PHE A 22 -6.55 -9.29 3.01
C PHE A 22 -6.36 -10.34 4.10
N ALA A 23 -7.38 -10.62 4.91
CA ALA A 23 -7.34 -11.65 5.93
C ALA A 23 -7.11 -13.03 5.30
N GLU A 24 -7.82 -13.35 4.21
CA GLU A 24 -7.62 -14.59 3.44
C GLU A 24 -6.24 -14.57 2.73
N TYR A 25 -5.89 -13.46 2.09
CA TYR A 25 -4.65 -13.30 1.34
C TYR A 25 -3.40 -13.49 2.20
N LEU A 26 -3.45 -13.05 3.45
CA LEU A 26 -2.36 -13.14 4.40
C LEU A 26 -2.49 -14.37 5.32
N SER A 27 -3.59 -15.12 5.25
CA SER A 27 -3.78 -16.36 6.02
C SER A 27 -2.78 -17.43 5.58
N PRO A 28 -2.42 -18.39 6.44
CA PRO A 28 -1.75 -19.63 6.00
C PRO A 28 -2.70 -20.59 5.26
N GLU A 29 -4.01 -20.35 5.32
CA GLU A 29 -5.01 -21.18 4.66
C GLU A 29 -5.18 -20.82 3.18
N HIS A 30 -5.77 -21.72 2.37
CA HIS A 30 -6.23 -21.43 0.99
C HIS A 30 -5.17 -20.86 0.03
N ASP A 31 -3.90 -21.28 0.17
CA ASP A 31 -2.72 -20.74 -0.55
C ASP A 31 -2.39 -19.28 -0.24
N GLY A 32 -2.85 -18.78 0.90
CA GLY A 32 -2.47 -17.46 1.39
C GLY A 32 -0.97 -17.38 1.73
N LEU A 33 -0.50 -16.16 1.97
CA LEU A 33 0.93 -15.90 2.19
C LEU A 33 1.46 -16.39 3.55
N GLY A 34 0.58 -16.77 4.49
CA GLY A 34 0.99 -17.27 5.80
C GLY A 34 1.68 -16.22 6.68
N ALA A 35 1.15 -15.01 6.74
CA ALA A 35 1.66 -13.97 7.63
C ALA A 35 1.50 -14.39 9.10
N GLN A 36 2.60 -14.40 9.84
CA GLN A 36 2.65 -14.79 11.25
C GLN A 36 2.94 -13.61 12.18
N THR A 37 3.63 -12.57 11.68
CA THR A 37 3.94 -11.38 12.47
C THR A 37 3.58 -10.11 11.72
N ILE A 38 2.99 -9.17 12.46
CA ILE A 38 2.63 -7.84 11.99
C ILE A 38 3.48 -6.82 12.73
N LEU A 39 4.22 -5.99 11.98
CA LEU A 39 4.94 -4.83 12.50
C LEU A 39 4.20 -3.57 12.08
N VAL A 40 3.85 -2.71 13.04
CA VAL A 40 3.13 -1.45 12.76
C VAL A 40 4.09 -0.28 12.90
N GLU A 41 4.35 0.41 11.79
CA GLU A 41 5.07 1.67 11.77
C GLU A 41 4.07 2.83 11.86
N ALA A 42 4.11 3.55 12.97
CA ALA A 42 3.29 4.72 13.22
C ALA A 42 4.05 5.72 14.11
N PRO A 43 4.07 7.02 13.76
CA PRO A 43 3.49 7.63 12.57
C PRO A 43 4.31 7.39 11.29
N TYR A 44 3.65 7.32 10.13
CA TYR A 44 4.27 7.14 8.81
C TYR A 44 3.86 8.24 7.82
N VAL A 45 4.79 8.74 7.02
CA VAL A 45 4.50 9.69 5.92
C VAL A 45 4.41 8.91 4.61
N SER A 46 3.19 8.68 4.13
CA SER A 46 2.96 8.08 2.81
C SER A 46 3.08 9.13 1.72
N GLN A 47 4.00 8.95 0.77
CA GLN A 47 4.18 9.89 -0.34
C GLN A 47 2.92 10.02 -1.21
N SER A 48 2.22 8.91 -1.49
CA SER A 48 1.00 8.93 -2.31
C SER A 48 -0.13 9.68 -1.61
N PHE A 49 -0.30 9.47 -0.29
CA PHE A 49 -1.32 10.18 0.48
C PHE A 49 -0.94 11.63 0.77
N LEU A 50 0.33 11.95 0.97
CA LEU A 50 0.79 13.31 1.28
C LEU A 50 0.44 14.30 0.16
N ALA A 51 0.58 13.89 -1.10
CA ALA A 51 0.16 14.70 -2.25
C ALA A 51 -1.35 14.94 -2.23
N ASP A 52 -2.15 13.87 -2.13
CA ASP A 52 -3.61 13.97 -2.05
C ASP A 52 -4.06 14.81 -0.84
N TYR A 53 -3.35 14.72 0.28
CA TYR A 53 -3.60 15.52 1.48
C TYR A 53 -3.35 17.00 1.23
N ALA A 54 -2.15 17.37 0.76
CA ALA A 54 -1.79 18.75 0.51
C ALA A 54 -2.70 19.41 -0.53
N ASP A 55 -3.02 18.67 -1.59
CA ASP A 55 -3.81 19.17 -2.70
C ASP A 55 -5.31 19.11 -2.47
N TYR A 56 -5.84 18.32 -1.53
CA TYR A 56 -7.30 18.23 -1.35
C TYR A 56 -7.71 18.31 0.12
N TYR A 57 -7.28 17.35 0.94
CA TYR A 57 -7.81 17.23 2.30
C TYR A 57 -7.41 18.38 3.23
N ALA A 58 -6.25 19.02 3.02
CA ALA A 58 -5.81 20.19 3.76
C ALA A 58 -6.68 21.45 3.50
N ARG A 59 -7.46 21.44 2.41
CA ARG A 59 -8.33 22.57 1.99
C ARG A 59 -9.80 22.34 2.34
N GLY A 60 -10.14 21.18 2.89
CA GLY A 60 -11.51 20.83 3.27
C GLY A 60 -11.92 21.47 4.60
N PHE A 61 -13.23 21.51 4.85
CA PHE A 61 -13.77 21.96 6.14
C PHE A 61 -13.49 20.97 7.28
N THR A 62 -13.35 19.68 6.95
CA THR A 62 -13.03 18.63 7.91
C THR A 62 -11.51 18.49 8.04
N THR A 63 -11.01 18.55 9.27
CA THR A 63 -9.60 18.33 9.57
C THR A 63 -9.29 16.84 9.64
N TYR A 64 -8.60 16.32 8.64
CA TYR A 64 -8.05 14.95 8.66
C TYR A 64 -6.60 14.97 9.13
N GLU A 65 -6.12 13.85 9.68
CA GLU A 65 -4.70 13.72 9.98
C GLU A 65 -3.89 13.54 8.68
N ARG A 66 -2.64 14.01 8.68
CA ARG A 66 -1.72 13.82 7.54
C ARG A 66 -0.94 12.52 7.62
N LEU A 67 -0.72 12.01 8.84
CA LEU A 67 0.17 10.89 9.10
C LEU A 67 -0.62 9.58 9.01
N CYS A 68 -0.04 8.61 8.31
CA CYS A 68 -0.61 7.28 8.12
C CYS A 68 -0.01 6.29 9.13
N LYS A 69 -0.50 5.06 9.07
CA LYS A 69 0.20 3.87 9.58
C LYS A 69 0.67 3.03 8.42
N ARG A 70 1.81 2.34 8.55
CA ARG A 70 2.25 1.34 7.60
C ARG A 70 2.37 0.00 8.31
N ILE A 71 1.54 -0.95 7.88
CA ILE A 71 1.43 -2.28 8.48
C ILE A 71 2.24 -3.23 7.63
N HIS A 72 3.31 -3.77 8.20
CA HIS A 72 4.23 -4.71 7.58
C HIS A 72 3.88 -6.14 7.97
N PHE A 73 4.03 -7.08 7.03
CA PHE A 73 3.70 -8.48 7.21
C PHE A 73 4.93 -9.37 6.99
N PHE A 74 5.09 -10.36 7.87
CA PHE A 74 6.20 -11.32 7.83
C PHE A 74 5.66 -12.74 7.92
N GLN A 75 6.24 -13.66 7.15
CA GLN A 75 5.84 -15.06 7.09
C GLN A 75 6.36 -15.88 8.28
N VAL A 76 7.28 -15.34 9.08
CA VAL A 76 7.81 -16.00 10.29
C VAL A 76 7.33 -15.29 11.54
N ALA A 77 7.13 -16.06 12.61
CA ALA A 77 6.87 -15.52 13.93
C ALA A 77 8.18 -15.01 14.57
N PHE A 78 8.17 -13.79 15.12
CA PHE A 78 9.27 -13.25 15.91
C PHE A 78 8.77 -12.28 16.97
N ASP A 79 9.60 -12.06 17.99
CA ASP A 79 9.37 -11.09 19.05
C ASP A 79 10.29 -9.87 18.92
N LEU A 80 10.15 -8.92 19.85
CA LEU A 80 10.93 -7.69 19.84
C LEU A 80 12.45 -7.95 19.98
N PRO A 81 12.94 -8.80 20.90
CA PRO A 81 14.36 -9.15 20.97
C PRO A 81 14.94 -9.71 19.66
N ALA A 82 14.21 -10.59 18.97
CA ALA A 82 14.64 -11.12 17.69
C ALA A 82 14.71 -10.03 16.60
N LEU A 83 13.75 -9.09 16.59
CA LEU A 83 13.77 -7.94 15.69
C LEU A 83 14.96 -7.00 15.97
N GLU A 84 15.23 -6.69 17.25
CA GLU A 84 16.36 -5.84 17.65
C GLU A 84 17.71 -6.48 17.27
N ALA A 85 17.85 -7.79 17.45
CA ALA A 85 19.01 -8.54 17.00
C ALA A 85 19.18 -8.47 15.48
N ALA A 86 18.08 -8.66 14.72
CA ALA A 86 18.07 -8.60 13.26
C ALA A 86 18.42 -7.21 12.68
N LEU A 87 18.20 -6.14 13.45
CA LEU A 87 18.57 -4.76 13.10
C LEU A 87 20.06 -4.48 13.37
N THR A 88 20.62 -5.10 14.41
CA THR A 88 22.01 -4.87 14.83
C THR A 88 22.99 -5.75 14.06
N ASP A 89 22.61 -6.99 13.78
CA ASP A 89 23.39 -7.94 12.99
C ASP A 89 22.60 -8.47 11.78
N PRO A 90 22.98 -8.10 10.55
CA PRO A 90 22.35 -8.58 9.33
C PRO A 90 22.35 -10.11 9.17
N ALA A 91 23.36 -10.82 9.70
CA ALA A 91 23.46 -12.27 9.56
C ALA A 91 22.40 -12.99 10.41
N THR A 92 22.23 -12.57 11.66
CA THR A 92 21.19 -13.06 12.57
C THR A 92 19.78 -12.80 12.03
N GLY A 93 19.58 -11.67 11.34
CA GLY A 93 18.29 -11.26 10.80
C GLY A 93 17.89 -11.84 9.44
N ALA A 94 18.75 -12.61 8.76
CA ALA A 94 18.53 -12.98 7.36
C ALA A 94 17.16 -13.66 7.10
N ALA A 95 16.83 -14.69 7.88
CA ALA A 95 15.55 -15.40 7.76
C ALA A 95 14.33 -14.50 8.02
N LEU A 96 14.44 -13.55 8.96
CA LEU A 96 13.40 -12.58 9.25
C LEU A 96 13.18 -11.66 8.03
N TRP A 97 14.24 -11.08 7.48
CA TRP A 97 14.14 -10.16 6.35
C TRP A 97 13.69 -10.86 5.06
N GLU A 98 14.12 -12.10 4.82
CA GLU A 98 13.69 -12.92 3.68
C GLU A 98 12.20 -13.30 3.75
N SER A 99 11.64 -13.40 4.96
CA SER A 99 10.23 -13.69 5.20
C SER A 99 9.29 -12.50 4.95
N TYR A 100 9.81 -11.34 4.57
CA TYR A 100 9.01 -10.14 4.39
C TYR A 100 8.02 -10.27 3.23
N LEU A 101 6.73 -10.14 3.54
CA LEU A 101 5.61 -10.30 2.61
C LEU A 101 5.14 -8.99 1.98
N GLY A 102 5.50 -7.85 2.57
CA GLY A 102 5.09 -6.53 2.10
C GLY A 102 4.36 -5.71 3.15
N TYR A 103 3.62 -4.69 2.71
CA TYR A 103 2.92 -3.76 3.58
C TYR A 103 1.60 -3.25 3.02
N VAL A 104 0.76 -2.74 3.92
CA VAL A 104 -0.45 -1.95 3.65
C VAL A 104 -0.32 -0.61 4.37
N VAL A 105 -0.49 0.50 3.64
CA VAL A 105 -0.67 1.81 4.26
C VAL A 105 -2.12 2.00 4.67
N VAL A 106 -2.32 2.45 5.90
CA VAL A 106 -3.63 2.87 6.43
C VAL A 106 -3.66 4.39 6.49
N LYS A 107 -4.51 4.98 5.65
CA LYS A 107 -4.79 6.42 5.62
C LYS A 107 -5.76 6.77 6.76
N PRO A 108 -5.57 7.92 7.42
CA PRO A 108 -6.50 8.44 8.43
C PRO A 108 -7.74 9.06 7.78
N LEU A 109 -8.42 8.29 6.93
CA LEU A 109 -9.62 8.70 6.21
C LEU A 109 -10.79 7.79 6.59
N PRO A 110 -11.96 8.37 6.92
CA PRO A 110 -13.15 7.58 7.11
C PRO A 110 -13.53 6.93 5.78
N GLY A 111 -14.09 5.73 5.83
CA GLY A 111 -14.71 5.17 4.63
C GLY A 111 -13.75 4.50 3.65
N ARG A 112 -12.50 4.92 3.46
CA ARG A 112 -11.54 4.36 2.46
C ARG A 112 -10.09 4.36 2.97
N PRO A 113 -9.79 3.55 4.02
CA PRO A 113 -8.52 3.65 4.72
C PRO A 113 -7.36 2.97 4.00
N ILE A 114 -7.60 2.10 3.02
CA ILE A 114 -6.51 1.35 2.38
C ILE A 114 -5.78 2.23 1.36
N GLY A 115 -4.56 2.62 1.70
CA GLY A 115 -3.64 3.36 0.84
C GLY A 115 -2.77 2.45 -0.02
N ALA A 116 -1.62 2.99 -0.42
CA ALA A 116 -0.56 2.26 -1.10
C ALA A 116 -0.26 0.92 -0.40
N THR A 117 -0.42 -0.16 -1.14
CA THR A 117 -0.28 -1.54 -0.68
C THR A 117 0.64 -2.27 -1.64
N LEU A 118 1.66 -2.91 -1.10
CA LEU A 118 2.58 -3.77 -1.84
C LEU A 118 2.67 -5.08 -1.09
N LEU A 119 2.18 -6.16 -1.68
CA LEU A 119 2.25 -7.50 -1.11
C LEU A 119 2.88 -8.45 -2.12
N ARG A 120 3.62 -9.46 -1.67
CA ARG A 120 4.07 -10.55 -2.55
C ARG A 120 2.84 -11.14 -3.26
N PRO A 121 2.91 -11.41 -4.58
CA PRO A 121 1.89 -12.20 -5.22
C PRO A 121 1.85 -13.60 -4.61
N TYR A 122 0.72 -14.30 -4.73
CA TYR A 122 0.68 -15.71 -4.36
C TYR A 122 1.74 -16.51 -5.13
N ALA A 123 2.29 -17.51 -4.47
CA ALA A 123 3.17 -18.45 -5.13
C ALA A 123 2.44 -19.14 -6.31
N PRO A 124 3.17 -19.47 -7.39
CA PRO A 124 2.63 -20.36 -8.42
C PRO A 124 2.24 -21.69 -7.76
N ALA A 125 0.95 -21.98 -7.69
CA ALA A 125 0.45 -23.27 -7.20
C ALA A 125 0.34 -24.23 -8.38
N HIS A 126 0.66 -25.51 -8.15
CA HIS A 126 0.77 -26.51 -9.22
C HIS A 126 -0.57 -26.76 -9.96
N ASP A 127 -1.69 -26.41 -9.33
CA ASP A 127 -3.07 -26.52 -9.81
C ASP A 127 -3.66 -25.19 -10.32
N LYS A 128 -3.03 -24.04 -10.00
CA LYS A 128 -3.51 -22.70 -10.38
C LYS A 128 -2.51 -22.02 -11.30
N ARG A 129 -2.93 -21.75 -12.54
CA ARG A 129 -2.15 -20.97 -13.52
C ARG A 129 -2.15 -19.47 -13.17
N ARG A 130 -1.42 -19.11 -12.10
CA ARG A 130 -1.20 -17.72 -11.66
C ARG A 130 0.07 -17.18 -12.32
N VAL A 131 -0.07 -16.13 -13.12
CA VAL A 131 1.07 -15.46 -13.79
C VAL A 131 0.93 -13.95 -13.58
N TYR A 132 1.98 -13.32 -13.06
CA TYR A 132 2.00 -11.90 -12.69
C TYR A 132 3.03 -11.12 -13.52
N PRO A 133 2.85 -10.97 -14.85
CA PRO A 133 3.88 -10.42 -15.74
C PRO A 133 4.13 -8.93 -15.53
N VAL A 134 3.20 -8.25 -14.85
CA VAL A 134 3.26 -6.81 -14.58
C VAL A 134 4.03 -6.47 -13.30
N CYS A 135 4.47 -7.45 -12.53
CA CYS A 135 5.29 -7.20 -11.34
C CYS A 135 6.60 -6.49 -11.70
N ARG A 136 7.11 -5.70 -10.77
CA ARG A 136 8.41 -5.03 -10.82
C ARG A 136 9.02 -5.02 -9.43
N PRO A 137 10.35 -4.85 -9.32
CA PRO A 137 10.98 -4.63 -8.03
C PRO A 137 10.56 -3.28 -7.46
N TYR A 138 10.25 -3.29 -6.16
CA TYR A 138 10.06 -2.13 -5.33
C TYR A 138 11.06 -2.14 -4.18
N GLU A 139 11.75 -1.03 -4.01
CA GLU A 139 12.59 -0.78 -2.84
C GLU A 139 11.72 -0.33 -1.67
N VAL A 140 11.79 -1.07 -0.56
CA VAL A 140 11.02 -0.82 0.66
C VAL A 140 11.99 -0.74 1.82
N ASN A 141 11.96 0.38 2.55
CA ASN A 141 12.74 0.55 3.77
C ASN A 141 11.89 0.17 4.98
N VAL A 142 12.35 -0.75 5.82
CA VAL A 142 11.70 -1.15 7.08
C VAL A 142 12.70 -0.92 8.22
N LEU A 143 12.44 0.04 9.11
CA LEU A 143 13.34 0.41 10.22
C LEU A 143 14.81 0.63 9.79
N GLY A 144 15.02 1.23 8.61
CA GLY A 144 16.35 1.47 8.02
C GLY A 144 16.91 0.31 7.19
N LYS A 145 16.32 -0.89 7.23
CA LYS A 145 16.68 -2.00 6.34
C LYS A 145 16.01 -1.83 4.97
N GLN A 146 16.81 -1.75 3.91
CA GLN A 146 16.30 -1.79 2.54
C GLN A 146 16.02 -3.24 2.12
N LEU A 147 14.81 -3.47 1.61
CA LEU A 147 14.32 -4.75 1.10
C LEU A 147 13.78 -4.53 -0.32
N THR A 148 14.00 -5.50 -1.19
CA THR A 148 13.39 -5.51 -2.52
C THR A 148 12.18 -6.45 -2.54
N LEU A 149 11.07 -5.98 -3.08
CA LEU A 149 9.82 -6.73 -3.20
C LEU A 149 9.32 -6.68 -4.64
N ASP A 150 9.20 -7.85 -5.28
CA ASP A 150 8.55 -7.96 -6.58
C ASP A 150 7.03 -8.00 -6.42
N SER A 151 6.36 -6.95 -6.89
CA SER A 151 4.91 -6.81 -6.79
C SER A 151 4.40 -5.79 -7.82
N LEU A 152 3.12 -5.46 -7.75
CA LEU A 152 2.54 -4.25 -8.33
C LEU A 152 1.71 -3.56 -7.26
N ILE A 153 1.86 -2.25 -7.15
CA ILE A 153 1.16 -1.49 -6.11
C ILE A 153 -0.37 -1.56 -6.30
N PHE A 154 -1.07 -1.60 -5.19
CA PHE A 154 -2.52 -1.46 -5.10
C PHE A 154 -2.87 -0.27 -4.22
N GLN A 155 -4.02 0.36 -4.48
CA GLN A 155 -4.64 1.32 -3.57
C GLN A 155 -6.17 1.22 -3.71
N GLU A 156 -6.90 1.34 -2.60
CA GLU A 156 -8.36 1.42 -2.65
C GLU A 156 -8.79 2.76 -3.29
N GLN A 157 -9.79 2.69 -4.19
CA GLN A 157 -10.38 3.89 -4.76
C GLN A 157 -11.03 4.77 -3.69
N ASP A 158 -10.96 6.08 -3.90
CA ASP A 158 -11.69 7.05 -3.08
C ASP A 158 -12.74 7.78 -3.92
N ASN A 159 -13.75 8.32 -3.26
CA ASN A 159 -14.83 9.06 -3.90
C ASN A 159 -14.43 10.51 -4.26
N ASN A 160 -13.39 11.08 -3.65
CA ASN A 160 -13.08 12.50 -3.78
C ASN A 160 -11.96 12.79 -4.80
N VAL A 161 -10.78 12.20 -4.58
CA VAL A 161 -9.58 12.50 -5.39
C VAL A 161 -9.29 11.41 -6.42
N SER A 162 -9.52 10.16 -6.04
CA SER A 162 -8.97 8.98 -6.70
C SER A 162 -10.08 8.00 -7.09
N ALA A 163 -10.96 8.47 -7.97
CA ALA A 163 -12.02 7.64 -8.56
C ALA A 163 -11.43 6.43 -9.31
N CYS A 164 -12.29 5.47 -9.68
CA CYS A 164 -11.88 4.18 -10.27
C CYS A 164 -10.85 4.31 -11.41
N ALA A 165 -11.08 5.21 -12.38
CA ALA A 165 -10.19 5.42 -13.51
C ALA A 165 -8.82 5.99 -13.09
N THR A 166 -8.80 6.93 -12.15
CA THR A 166 -7.58 7.52 -11.61
C THR A 166 -6.73 6.47 -10.90
N THR A 167 -7.33 5.67 -10.02
CA THR A 167 -6.62 4.63 -9.28
C THR A 167 -6.10 3.53 -10.22
N ALA A 168 -6.89 3.13 -11.22
CA ALA A 168 -6.46 2.16 -12.24
C ALA A 168 -5.27 2.67 -13.05
N LEU A 169 -5.32 3.93 -13.52
CA LEU A 169 -4.20 4.57 -14.23
C LEU A 169 -2.97 4.69 -13.34
N TRP A 170 -3.13 5.08 -12.08
CA TRP A 170 -2.02 5.19 -11.14
C TRP A 170 -1.30 3.85 -10.96
N MET A 171 -2.03 2.75 -10.74
CA MET A 171 -1.44 1.40 -10.66
C MET A 171 -0.75 0.99 -11.97
N ALA A 172 -1.35 1.29 -13.13
CA ALA A 172 -0.74 1.02 -14.43
C ALA A 172 0.56 1.83 -14.63
N PHE A 173 0.55 3.11 -14.25
CA PHE A 173 1.71 3.99 -14.33
C PHE A 173 2.86 3.53 -13.45
N HIS A 174 2.60 2.84 -12.34
CA HIS A 174 3.69 2.24 -11.58
C HIS A 174 4.51 1.23 -12.41
N LYS A 175 3.91 0.44 -13.29
CA LYS A 175 4.67 -0.45 -14.17
C LYS A 175 5.25 0.33 -15.36
N THR A 176 4.43 1.13 -16.05
CA THR A 176 4.89 1.79 -17.28
C THR A 176 5.94 2.87 -17.02
N ALA A 177 5.84 3.62 -15.92
CA ALA A 177 6.84 4.61 -15.54
C ALA A 177 8.20 3.97 -15.24
N ALA A 178 8.23 2.76 -14.65
CA ALA A 178 9.47 2.01 -14.51
C ALA A 178 10.04 1.54 -15.86
N LEU A 179 9.18 1.06 -16.77
CA LEU A 179 9.61 0.57 -18.08
C LEU A 179 10.16 1.69 -18.97
N PHE A 180 9.50 2.84 -18.96
CA PHE A 180 9.81 3.97 -19.85
C PHE A 180 10.59 5.10 -19.15
N GLN A 181 10.96 4.90 -17.87
CA GLN A 181 11.70 5.87 -17.06
C GLN A 181 11.04 7.25 -17.00
N THR A 182 9.70 7.28 -16.95
CA THR A 182 8.92 8.53 -16.84
C THR A 182 8.63 8.87 -15.39
N ALA A 183 8.24 10.11 -15.13
CA ALA A 183 7.73 10.49 -13.82
C ALA A 183 6.42 9.73 -13.51
N LEU A 184 6.27 9.32 -12.25
CA LEU A 184 5.05 8.71 -11.74
C LEU A 184 4.13 9.83 -11.18
N PRO A 185 2.97 10.11 -11.81
CA PRO A 185 2.06 11.14 -11.30
C PRO A 185 1.35 10.66 -10.02
N SER A 186 0.98 11.60 -9.14
CA SER A 186 0.08 11.32 -8.02
C SER A 186 -1.35 11.09 -8.52
N PRO A 187 -2.21 10.39 -7.75
CA PRO A 187 -3.62 10.27 -8.09
C PRO A 187 -4.30 11.64 -8.32
N TYR A 188 -4.02 12.63 -7.46
CA TYR A 188 -4.48 14.00 -7.70
C TYR A 188 -4.06 14.58 -9.05
N HIS A 189 -2.79 14.45 -9.46
CA HIS A 189 -2.32 14.97 -10.75
C HIS A 189 -3.01 14.31 -11.94
N ILE A 190 -3.28 13.01 -11.86
CA ILE A 190 -4.04 12.29 -12.90
C ILE A 190 -5.45 12.89 -13.03
N THR A 191 -6.15 13.07 -11.90
CA THR A 191 -7.49 13.67 -11.86
C THR A 191 -7.50 15.14 -12.30
N ALA A 192 -6.47 15.92 -11.96
CA ALA A 192 -6.37 17.32 -12.36
C ALA A 192 -6.16 17.45 -13.89
N THR A 193 -5.35 16.57 -14.47
CA THR A 193 -5.03 16.59 -15.90
C THR A 193 -6.26 16.30 -16.77
N THR A 194 -7.17 15.44 -16.32
CA THR A 194 -8.39 15.11 -17.07
C THR A 194 -9.40 16.26 -17.12
N ARG A 195 -9.47 17.12 -16.09
CA ARG A 195 -10.37 18.29 -16.08
C ARG A 195 -9.99 19.34 -17.14
N ASN A 196 -8.73 19.39 -17.54
CA ASN A 196 -8.22 20.40 -18.47
C ASN A 196 -8.50 20.11 -19.96
N LEU A 197 -9.08 18.95 -20.30
CA LEU A 197 -9.38 18.57 -21.69
C LEU A 197 -10.38 19.52 -22.38
N PHE A 198 -11.31 20.12 -21.63
CA PHE A 198 -12.35 21.00 -22.18
C PHE A 198 -12.00 22.50 -22.16
N TYR A 199 -10.93 22.92 -21.48
CA TYR A 199 -10.54 24.34 -21.44
C TYR A 199 -9.76 24.81 -22.68
N ARG A 200 -9.26 23.89 -23.51
CA ARG A 200 -8.48 24.22 -24.72
C ARG A 200 -9.29 24.29 -26.03
N HIS A 201 -10.58 23.96 -26.03
CA HIS A 201 -11.41 23.91 -27.25
C HIS A 201 -12.64 24.83 -27.22
N GLY A 202 -12.64 25.87 -26.38
CA GLY A 202 -13.78 26.78 -26.26
C GLY A 202 -13.37 28.22 -26.06
N ARG A 203 -12.80 28.84 -27.11
CA ARG A 203 -12.89 30.27 -27.49
C ARG A 203 -11.79 30.64 -28.48
N THR A 204 -12.10 30.50 -29.76
CA THR A 204 -11.73 31.45 -30.83
C THR A 204 -13.02 31.88 -31.47
#